data_AF-A0A967YDT9-F1
#
_entry.id   AF-A0A967YDT9-F1
#
_cell.length_a   1.000
_cell.length_b   1.000
_cell.length_c   1.000
_cell.angle_alpha   90.00
_cell.angle_beta   90.00
_cell.angle_gamma   90.00
#
_symmetry.space_group_name_H-M   'P 1'
#
loop_
_entity.id
_entity.type
_entity.pdbx_description
1 polymer ?
#
loop_
_entity_poly.entity_id
_entity_poly.type
_entity_poly.pdbx_seq_one_letter_code
_entity_poly.pdbx_strand_id
1 'polypeptide(L)' 'MIAFLGNIFLFGIAESNDHEVYQVQKKLKELGYDPGAIDGIWGKKTTSAIRRFQRDNGLHVTGQLDK' A
#
# COMPACT_ATOMS: atom_id res chain seq x y z
N MET A 1 -34.48 -8.79 -10.44
CA MET A 1 -35.17 -8.54 -9.16
C MET A 1 -34.18 -8.93 -8.08
N ILE A 2 -33.67 -8.15 -7.15
CA ILE A 2 -33.87 -6.79 -6.59
C ILE A 2 -32.72 -6.70 -5.54
N ALA A 3 -31.99 -5.63 -5.26
CA ALA A 3 -31.98 -4.24 -5.67
C ALA A 3 -30.56 -3.67 -5.42
N PHE A 4 -30.16 -2.74 -6.29
CA PHE A 4 -29.09 -1.77 -6.08
C PHE A 4 -29.42 -0.88 -4.87
N LEU A 5 -28.41 -0.39 -4.15
CA LEU A 5 -28.22 1.01 -3.70
C LEU A 5 -27.44 1.07 -2.37
N GLY A 6 -26.15 1.39 -2.49
CA GLY A 6 -25.30 1.70 -1.35
C GLY A 6 -23.82 1.61 -1.70
N ASN A 7 -23.34 2.56 -2.52
CA ASN A 7 -21.93 2.92 -2.72
C ASN A 7 -21.17 2.43 -3.99
N ILE A 8 -21.87 2.30 -5.13
CA ILE A 8 -21.28 2.17 -6.48
C ILE A 8 -20.90 3.54 -7.11
N PHE A 9 -20.46 4.53 -6.34
CA PHE A 9 -20.09 5.85 -6.91
C PHE A 9 -18.86 6.51 -6.26
N LEU A 10 -17.79 5.75 -6.06
CA LEU A 10 -16.44 6.30 -5.87
C LEU A 10 -15.34 5.39 -6.48
N PHE A 11 -15.66 4.68 -7.56
CA PHE A 11 -14.78 3.70 -8.23
C PHE A 11 -14.42 4.16 -9.64
N GLY A 12 -13.70 5.27 -9.74
CA GLY A 12 -13.25 5.76 -11.05
C GLY A 12 -12.14 6.78 -10.91
N ILE A 13 -10.91 6.33 -10.56
CA ILE A 13 -9.55 6.83 -10.92
C ILE A 13 -8.39 6.30 -10.03
N ALA A 14 -8.41 5.06 -9.49
CA ALA A 14 -7.32 4.59 -8.58
C ALA A 14 -6.72 3.18 -8.84
N GLU A 15 -7.16 2.44 -9.86
CA GLU A 15 -6.75 1.02 -10.03
C GLU A 15 -5.24 0.78 -10.23
N SER A 16 -4.48 1.75 -10.75
CA SER A 16 -3.02 1.56 -10.93
C SER A 16 -2.25 1.67 -9.62
N ASN A 17 -2.70 2.52 -8.69
CA ASN A 17 -2.00 2.75 -7.44
C ASN A 17 -2.26 1.60 -6.46
N ASP A 18 -3.49 1.09 -6.37
CA ASP A 18 -3.85 0.08 -5.37
C ASP A 18 -3.15 -1.26 -5.63
N HIS A 19 -3.01 -1.67 -6.90
CA HIS A 19 -2.25 -2.87 -7.25
C HIS A 19 -0.74 -2.70 -6.96
N GLU A 20 -0.15 -1.54 -7.25
CA GLU A 20 1.24 -1.25 -6.87
C GLU A 20 1.44 -1.28 -5.35
N VAL A 21 0.55 -0.63 -4.59
CA VAL A 21 0.59 -0.65 -3.11
C VAL A 21 0.49 -2.09 -2.61
N TYR A 22 -0.39 -2.89 -3.18
CA TYR A 22 -0.56 -4.30 -2.80
C TYR A 22 0.74 -5.09 -2.97
N GLN A 23 1.41 -4.95 -4.11
CA GLN A 23 2.68 -5.63 -4.36
C GLN A 23 3.77 -5.17 -3.39
N VAL A 24 3.81 -3.87 -3.07
CA VAL A 24 4.76 -3.32 -2.10
C VAL A 24 4.50 -3.84 -0.68
N GLN A 25 3.25 -3.84 -0.23
CA GLN A 25 2.87 -4.42 1.06
C GLN A 25 3.29 -5.89 1.13
N LYS A 26 2.98 -6.67 0.09
CA LYS A 26 3.39 -8.08 0.01
C LYS A 26 4.90 -8.22 0.12
N LYS A 27 5.67 -7.41 -0.63
CA LYS A 27 7.13 -7.49 -0.62
C LYS A 27 7.75 -7.09 0.71
N LEU A 28 7.24 -6.03 1.34
CA LEU A 28 7.66 -5.60 2.68
C LEU A 28 7.47 -6.73 3.69
N LYS A 29 6.31 -7.41 3.63
CA LYS A 29 6.01 -8.54 4.51
C LYS A 29 6.99 -9.71 4.30
N GLU A 30 7.29 -10.06 3.05
CA GLU A 30 8.28 -11.09 2.70
C GLU A 30 9.68 -10.75 3.23
N LEU A 31 10.04 -9.46 3.23
CA LEU A 31 11.31 -8.95 3.72
C LEU A 31 11.35 -8.79 5.26
N GLY A 32 10.25 -9.11 5.97
CA GLY A 32 10.17 -9.04 7.43
C GLY A 32 9.72 -7.69 8.00
N TYR A 33 9.34 -6.73 7.14
CA TYR A 33 8.76 -5.45 7.57
C TYR A 33 7.24 -5.55 7.59
N ASP A 34 6.59 -5.24 8.71
CA ASP A 34 5.13 -5.35 8.81
C ASP A 34 4.41 -4.12 8.19
N PRO A 35 3.77 -4.23 7.01
CA PRO A 35 3.06 -3.11 6.40
C PRO A 35 1.62 -2.96 6.94
N GLY A 36 1.16 -3.88 7.79
CA GLY A 36 -0.26 -4.02 8.13
C GLY A 36 -0.99 -4.95 7.16
N ALA A 37 -2.23 -4.61 6.82
CA ALA A 37 -3.01 -5.38 5.84
C ALA A 37 -2.38 -5.25 4.45
N ILE A 38 -2.46 -6.33 3.65
CA ILE A 38 -2.07 -6.35 2.24
C ILE A 38 -3.34 -6.17 1.41
N ASP A 39 -3.86 -4.95 1.42
CA ASP A 39 -5.17 -4.56 0.90
C ASP A 39 -5.08 -3.56 -0.26
N GLY A 40 -3.87 -3.16 -0.66
CA GLY A 40 -3.66 -2.13 -1.66
C GLY A 40 -3.87 -0.70 -1.13
N ILE A 41 -4.09 -0.52 0.17
CA ILE A 41 -4.35 0.79 0.76
C ILE A 41 -3.09 1.35 1.42
N TRP A 42 -2.69 2.55 0.99
CA TRP A 42 -1.51 3.20 1.56
C TRP A 42 -1.79 3.74 2.98
N GLY A 43 -1.38 2.98 3.99
CA GLY A 43 -1.59 3.32 5.40
C GLY A 43 -0.33 3.75 6.16
N LYS A 44 -0.52 4.20 7.40
CA LYS A 44 0.57 4.55 8.33
C LYS A 44 1.55 3.39 8.58
N LYS A 45 1.03 2.15 8.61
CA LYS A 45 1.86 0.94 8.76
C LYS A 45 2.70 0.69 7.50
N THR A 46 2.12 0.79 6.31
CA THR A 46 2.85 0.72 5.03
C THR A 46 3.99 1.74 4.99
N THR A 47 3.72 3.02 5.28
CA THR A 47 4.77 4.06 5.36
C THR A 47 5.84 3.72 6.40
N SER A 48 5.46 3.20 7.56
CA SER A 48 6.41 2.84 8.61
C SER A 48 7.32 1.68 8.19
N ALA A 49 6.76 0.68 7.51
CA ALA A 49 7.51 -0.43 6.92
C ALA A 49 8.49 0.04 5.84
N ILE A 50 8.06 0.93 4.94
CA ILE A 50 8.93 1.53 3.92
C ILE A 50 10.08 2.30 4.56
N ARG A 51 9.82 3.12 5.58
CA ARG A 51 10.88 3.87 6.27
C ARG A 51 11.91 2.98 6.94
N ARG A 52 11.47 1.83 7.49
CA ARG A 52 12.38 0.83 8.07
C ARG A 52 13.22 0.18 6.98
N PHE A 53 12.58 -0.27 5.91
CA PHE A 53 13.27 -0.82 4.75
C PHE A 53 14.31 0.15 4.19
N GLN A 54 13.95 1.43 3.99
CA GLN A 54 14.86 2.45 3.50
C GLN A 54 16.06 2.65 4.45
N ARG A 55 15.80 2.75 5.76
CA ARG A 55 16.86 2.90 6.77
C ARG A 55 17.83 1.72 6.77
N ASP A 56 17.29 0.50 6.74
CA ASP A 56 18.09 -0.72 6.86
C ASP A 56 18.91 -0.99 5.60
N ASN A 57 18.48 -0.46 4.44
CA ASN A 57 19.21 -0.54 3.18
C ASN A 57 20.05 0.71 2.87
N GLY A 58 20.14 1.68 3.79
CA GLY A 58 20.91 2.91 3.59
C GLY A 58 20.35 3.86 2.52
N LEU A 59 19.06 3.72 2.19
CA LEU A 59 18.35 4.59 1.25
C LEU A 59 17.88 5.88 1.94
N HIS A 60 17.53 6.88 1.14
CA HIS A 60 16.93 8.10 1.66
C HIS A 60 15.55 7.79 2.27
N VAL A 61 15.36 8.13 3.55
CA VAL A 61 14.15 7.76 4.30
C VAL A 61 13.02 8.75 4.02
N THR A 62 12.32 8.55 2.90
CA THR A 62 11.15 9.35 2.50
C THR A 62 9.85 8.78 3.08
N GLY A 63 9.78 7.46 3.26
CA GLY A 63 8.53 6.75 3.53
C GLY A 63 7.57 6.72 2.34
N GLN A 64 8.08 7.02 1.15
CA GLN A 64 7.41 6.94 -0.14
C GLN A 64 8.14 5.92 -1.03
N LEU A 65 7.48 5.43 -2.07
CA LEU A 65 8.15 4.70 -3.14
C LEU A 65 8.90 5.73 -4.00
N ASP A 66 10.22 5.67 -3.98
CA ASP A 66 11.02 6.35 -5.00
C ASP A 66 10.80 5.58 -6.32
N LYS A 67 10.38 6.30 -7.37
CA LYS A 67 10.23 5.75 -8.72
C LYS A 67 11.55 5.75 -9.47
#